data_AF-A0A2S0XQK7-F1
#
_entry.id   AF-A0A2S0XQK7-F1
#
_cell.length_a   1.000
_cell.length_b   1.000
_cell.length_c   1.000
_cell.angle_alpha   90.00
_cell.angle_beta   90.00
_cell.angle_gamma   90.00
#
_symmetry.space_group_name_H-M   'P 1'
#
loop_
_entity.id
_entity.type
_entity.pdbx_description
1 polymer ?
#
loop_
_entity_poly.entity_id
_entity_poly.type
_entity_poly.pdbx_seq_one_letter_code
_entity_poly.pdbx_strand_id
1 'polypeptide(L)'
;MDIVNKEIPLNSFTVSIGSVRKIFRGLQRIVTEEADLKLAQWVLLPDQTQEEFDARKKEVREKAFNVTVSMYRQDGSHTYGNSEDIFELSGSAPAVTRIFMTNMTAYRGMANVDPANSFQVLLDFSQPPLLDANNIVSSPTPNVSSLTIGSERDGWLAGIERVVLSNIDRKHKFRQRFHGPFIYDYGLFVLGIPFALYVCWLLSDYVGQVSAGKSQFLSIAAFVYIVFASLWCYRILFGYTKWAFPVAELQEQTSNPKIHRKFWWGIVAIIFGKIFWDYFDPYLSISSWIGSGVGQ
;
A
#
# COMPACT_ATOMS: atom_id res chain seq x y z
N MET A 1 27.80 25.53 3.09
CA MET A 1 26.66 25.34 2.16
C MET A 1 25.51 24.88 3.01
N ASP A 2 24.31 25.38 2.76
CA ASP A 2 23.14 24.98 3.55
C ASP A 2 22.73 23.54 3.19
N ILE A 3 22.34 22.76 4.19
CA ILE A 3 21.84 21.40 3.99
C ILE A 3 20.44 21.49 3.37
N VAL A 4 20.29 20.95 2.17
CA VAL A 4 18.99 20.81 1.50
C VAL A 4 18.31 19.56 2.04
N ASN A 5 17.12 19.73 2.62
CA ASN A 5 16.27 18.63 3.04
C ASN A 5 15.13 18.47 2.03
N LYS A 6 15.04 17.29 1.40
CA LYS A 6 14.02 16.94 0.41
C LYS A 6 13.23 15.73 0.88
N GLU A 7 11.92 15.88 1.01
CA GLU A 7 10.99 14.78 1.29
C GLU A 7 10.18 14.47 0.03
N ILE A 8 10.16 13.19 -0.36
CA ILE A 8 9.47 12.69 -1.54
C ILE A 8 8.46 11.62 -1.09
N PRO A 9 7.15 11.91 -1.10
CA PRO A 9 6.15 10.91 -0.77
C PRO A 9 6.11 9.83 -1.85
N LEU A 10 6.14 8.57 -1.41
CA LEU A 10 5.99 7.42 -2.29
C LEU A 10 4.50 7.05 -2.28
N ASN A 11 3.77 7.54 -3.29
CA ASN A 11 2.32 7.33 -3.45
C ASN A 11 1.96 5.85 -3.72
N SER A 12 1.02 5.53 -4.59
CA SER A 12 0.76 4.13 -4.91
C SER A 12 1.93 3.54 -5.71
N PHE A 13 2.46 2.41 -5.23
CA PHE A 13 3.53 1.70 -5.92
C PHE A 13 3.49 0.18 -5.73
N THR A 14 4.17 -0.51 -6.64
CA THR A 14 4.53 -1.92 -6.47
C THR A 14 6.04 -2.04 -6.51
N VAL A 15 6.60 -2.90 -5.67
CA VAL A 15 8.03 -3.20 -5.65
C VAL A 15 8.23 -4.70 -5.49
N SER A 16 9.29 -5.22 -6.11
CA SER A 16 9.70 -6.62 -5.93
C SER A 16 10.84 -6.70 -4.92
N ILE A 17 11.00 -7.81 -4.21
CA ILE A 17 12.13 -8.00 -3.27
C ILE A 17 13.47 -7.86 -4.00
N GLY A 18 13.54 -8.32 -5.25
CA GLY A 18 14.71 -8.11 -6.10
C GLY A 18 15.00 -6.62 -6.37
N SER A 19 13.96 -5.80 -6.50
CA SER A 19 14.11 -4.35 -6.64
C SER A 19 14.50 -3.67 -5.32
N VAL A 20 13.96 -4.13 -4.19
CA VAL A 20 14.39 -3.69 -2.85
C VAL A 20 15.88 -3.95 -2.63
N ARG A 21 16.39 -5.14 -3.02
CA ARG A 21 17.82 -5.46 -2.99
C ARG A 21 18.65 -4.53 -3.87
N LYS A 22 18.16 -4.21 -5.08
CA LYS A 22 18.82 -3.22 -5.97
C LYS A 22 18.86 -1.82 -5.37
N ILE A 23 17.79 -1.39 -4.70
CA ILE A 23 17.76 -0.13 -3.95
C ILE A 23 18.85 -0.14 -2.88
N PHE A 24 18.87 -1.18 -2.03
CA PHE A 24 19.89 -1.33 -0.99
C PHE A 24 21.32 -1.27 -1.54
N ARG A 25 21.65 -2.07 -2.57
CA ARG A 25 22.97 -2.06 -3.22
C ARG A 25 23.34 -0.69 -3.77
N GLY A 26 22.39 -0.04 -4.45
CA GLY A 26 22.60 1.28 -5.04
C GLY A 26 22.87 2.34 -3.97
N LEU A 27 22.12 2.31 -2.87
CA LEU A 27 22.31 3.20 -1.73
C LEU A 27 23.66 2.94 -1.06
N GLN A 28 24.00 1.67 -0.81
CA GLN A 28 25.29 1.29 -0.22
C GLN A 28 26.46 1.76 -1.06
N ARG A 29 26.40 1.62 -2.39
CA ARG A 29 27.43 2.12 -3.29
C ARG A 29 27.61 3.63 -3.15
N ILE A 30 26.52 4.41 -3.17
CA ILE A 30 26.59 5.88 -3.04
C ILE A 30 27.21 6.25 -1.68
N VAL A 31 26.79 5.59 -0.58
CA VAL A 31 27.36 5.81 0.75
C VAL A 31 28.86 5.50 0.79
N THR A 32 29.29 4.42 0.15
CA THR A 32 30.71 4.06 0.04
C THR A 32 31.51 5.09 -0.79
N GLU A 33 30.95 5.62 -1.87
CA GLU A 33 31.57 6.71 -2.64
C GLU A 33 31.73 7.99 -1.81
N GLU A 34 30.77 8.32 -0.94
CA GLU A 34 30.90 9.44 -0.01
C GLU A 34 31.97 9.19 1.06
N ALA A 35 32.10 7.93 1.52
CA ALA A 35 33.18 7.53 2.41
C ALA A 35 34.55 7.79 1.77
N ASP A 36 34.73 7.40 0.50
CA ASP A 36 35.96 7.66 -0.25
C ASP A 36 36.30 9.15 -0.28
N LEU A 37 35.32 9.99 -0.61
CA LEU A 37 35.53 11.43 -0.72
C LEU A 37 35.85 12.09 0.61
N LYS A 38 35.20 11.69 1.70
CA LYS A 38 35.46 12.24 3.04
C LYS A 38 36.79 11.74 3.61
N LEU A 39 37.10 10.46 3.48
CA LEU A 39 38.35 9.87 3.99
C LEU A 39 39.57 10.32 3.19
N ALA A 40 39.42 10.68 1.91
CA ALA A 40 40.50 11.28 1.12
C ALA A 40 41.00 12.61 1.71
N GLN A 41 40.16 13.34 2.43
CA GLN A 41 40.51 14.61 3.07
C GLN A 41 41.21 14.45 4.42
N TRP A 42 41.28 13.23 4.95
CA TRP A 42 41.91 12.98 6.25
C TRP A 42 43.43 13.05 6.13
N VAL A 43 44.05 13.66 7.15
CA VAL A 43 45.50 13.82 7.26
C VAL A 43 46.03 12.91 8.38
N LEU A 44 47.24 12.39 8.19
CA LEU A 44 47.95 11.61 9.22
C LEU A 44 48.20 12.49 10.45
N LEU A 45 47.90 11.96 11.64
CA LEU A 45 48.20 12.67 12.89
C LEU A 45 49.69 12.57 13.22
N PRO A 46 50.30 13.57 13.89
CA PRO A 46 51.75 13.57 14.15
C PRO A 46 52.27 12.37 14.95
N ASP A 47 51.41 11.74 15.75
CA ASP A 47 51.66 10.61 16.63
C ASP A 47 51.24 9.25 16.04
N GLN A 48 50.66 9.24 14.85
CA GLN A 48 50.08 8.05 14.25
C GLN A 48 50.99 7.48 13.15
N THR A 49 51.17 6.16 13.14
CA THR A 49 51.85 5.48 12.04
C THR A 49 50.95 5.37 10.79
N GLN A 50 51.55 5.19 9.62
CA GLN A 50 50.78 5.01 8.37
C GLN A 50 49.84 3.79 8.44
N GLU A 51 50.30 2.70 9.06
CA GLU A 51 49.51 1.48 9.22
C GLU A 51 48.28 1.69 10.10
N GLU A 52 48.43 2.37 11.25
CA GLU A 52 47.32 2.72 12.12
C GLU A 52 46.33 3.66 11.43
N PHE A 53 46.82 4.57 10.59
CA PHE A 53 45.98 5.49 9.83
C PHE A 53 45.13 4.77 8.79
N ASP A 54 45.72 3.86 8.03
CA ASP A 54 45.02 3.06 7.03
C ASP A 54 44.03 2.08 7.69
N ALA A 55 44.41 1.48 8.82
CA ALA A 55 43.52 0.66 9.62
C ALA A 55 42.30 1.46 10.13
N ARG A 56 42.53 2.67 10.67
CA ARG A 56 41.45 3.56 11.12
C ARG A 56 40.53 3.98 9.96
N LYS A 57 41.09 4.34 8.80
CA LYS A 57 40.30 4.67 7.61
C LYS A 57 39.41 3.51 7.19
N LYS A 58 39.96 2.30 7.16
CA LYS A 58 39.23 1.09 6.82
C LYS A 58 38.09 0.82 7.82
N GLU A 59 38.38 0.90 9.11
CA GLU A 59 37.37 0.71 10.15
C GLU A 59 36.22 1.71 10.03
N VAL A 60 36.53 2.99 9.87
CA VAL A 60 35.51 4.05 9.74
C VAL A 60 34.70 3.86 8.47
N ARG A 61 35.34 3.50 7.35
CA ARG A 61 34.66 3.19 6.10
C ARG A 61 33.62 2.07 6.28
N GLU A 62 34.02 0.96 6.90
CA GLU A 62 33.17 -0.23 7.03
C GLU A 62 32.04 -0.04 8.06
N LYS A 63 32.33 0.67 9.17
CA LYS A 63 31.38 0.83 10.28
C LYS A 63 30.48 2.07 10.16
N ALA A 64 31.01 3.22 9.77
CA ALA A 64 30.24 4.48 9.75
C ALA A 64 29.47 4.68 8.44
N PHE A 65 30.06 4.27 7.31
CA PHE A 65 29.48 4.47 5.97
C PHE A 65 28.77 3.21 5.48
N ASN A 66 27.74 2.84 6.22
CA ASN A 66 26.96 1.63 5.97
C ASN A 66 25.46 1.92 5.95
N VAL A 67 24.74 1.24 5.06
CA VAL A 67 23.28 1.29 5.01
C VAL A 67 22.73 0.23 5.95
N THR A 68 21.94 0.71 6.90
CA THR A 68 21.22 -0.14 7.85
C THR A 68 19.80 -0.34 7.36
N VAL A 69 19.26 -1.54 7.57
CA VAL A 69 17.93 -1.95 7.16
C VAL A 69 17.19 -2.52 8.37
N SER A 70 15.97 -2.03 8.60
CA SER A 70 15.01 -2.61 9.53
C SER A 70 13.82 -3.13 8.75
N MET A 71 13.53 -4.43 8.86
CA MET A 71 12.38 -5.06 8.22
C MET A 71 11.41 -5.57 9.28
N TYR A 72 10.18 -5.06 9.23
CA TYR A 72 9.09 -5.41 10.15
C TYR A 72 8.11 -6.35 9.48
N ARG A 73 7.55 -7.28 10.25
CA ARG A 73 6.61 -8.29 9.77
C ARG A 73 5.26 -8.20 10.50
N GLN A 74 4.26 -8.85 9.94
CA GLN A 74 2.87 -8.81 10.42
C GLN A 74 2.70 -9.43 11.83
N ASP A 75 3.55 -10.39 12.21
CA ASP A 75 3.54 -11.01 13.54
C ASP A 75 4.24 -10.17 14.62
N GLY A 76 4.71 -8.96 14.28
CA GLY A 76 5.46 -8.09 15.17
C GLY A 76 6.95 -8.41 15.25
N SER A 77 7.41 -9.49 14.62
CA SER A 77 8.85 -9.75 14.49
C SER A 77 9.50 -8.70 13.60
N HIS A 78 10.76 -8.40 13.90
CA HIS A 78 11.57 -7.53 13.07
C HIS A 78 12.99 -8.08 12.97
N THR A 79 13.62 -7.81 11.83
CA THR A 79 15.02 -8.11 11.57
C THR A 79 15.74 -6.81 11.29
N TYR A 80 16.96 -6.69 11.82
CA TYR A 80 17.83 -5.53 11.62
C TYR A 80 19.18 -6.03 11.09
N GLY A 81 19.76 -5.30 10.14
CA GLY A 81 21.03 -5.69 9.56
C GLY A 81 21.56 -4.67 8.56
N ASN A 82 22.71 -4.98 7.99
CA ASN A 82 23.43 -4.18 7.02
C ASN A 82 23.94 -5.03 5.83
N SER A 83 23.37 -6.23 5.66
CA SER A 83 23.62 -7.12 4.53
C SER A 83 22.33 -7.40 3.77
N GLU A 84 22.46 -7.93 2.56
CA GLU A 84 21.32 -8.28 1.71
C GLU A 84 20.55 -9.50 2.20
N ASP A 85 21.17 -10.32 3.04
CA ASP A 85 20.58 -11.56 3.56
C ASP A 85 19.32 -11.28 4.38
N ILE A 86 19.18 -10.05 4.89
CA ILE A 86 17.95 -9.59 5.55
C ILE A 86 16.71 -9.69 4.65
N PHE A 87 16.89 -9.65 3.33
CA PHE A 87 15.81 -9.75 2.34
C PHE A 87 15.55 -11.20 1.90
N GLU A 88 16.17 -12.19 2.53
CA GLU A 88 15.83 -13.59 2.31
C GLU A 88 14.52 -13.93 3.03
N LEU A 89 13.48 -14.15 2.23
CA LEU A 89 12.18 -14.57 2.72
C LEU A 89 12.14 -16.10 2.69
N SER A 90 12.11 -16.74 3.86
CA SER A 90 11.78 -18.16 3.92
C SER A 90 10.33 -18.37 3.48
N GLY A 91 10.01 -19.53 2.89
CA GLY A 91 8.66 -19.79 2.36
C GLY A 91 7.53 -19.71 3.39
N SER A 92 7.85 -19.83 4.69
CA SER A 92 6.92 -19.70 5.81
C SER A 92 7.01 -18.35 6.54
N ALA A 93 7.83 -17.41 6.06
CA ALA A 93 8.01 -16.12 6.71
C ALA A 93 6.69 -15.32 6.73
N PRO A 94 6.34 -14.65 7.84
CA PRO A 94 5.22 -13.74 7.89
C PRO A 94 5.37 -12.58 6.90
N ALA A 95 4.25 -12.02 6.48
CA ALA A 95 4.20 -10.91 5.52
C ALA A 95 4.98 -9.68 6.04
N VAL A 96 5.83 -9.10 5.18
CA VAL A 96 6.58 -7.86 5.47
C VAL A 96 5.63 -6.66 5.50
N THR A 97 5.53 -5.97 6.63
CA THR A 97 4.69 -4.78 6.76
C THR A 97 5.46 -3.51 6.48
N ARG A 98 6.75 -3.46 6.78
CA ARG A 98 7.57 -2.24 6.59
C ARG A 98 9.02 -2.58 6.34
N ILE A 99 9.66 -1.81 5.45
CA ILE A 99 11.11 -1.81 5.25
C ILE A 99 11.60 -0.39 5.43
N PHE A 100 12.55 -0.19 6.33
CA PHE A 100 13.20 1.08 6.59
C PHE A 100 14.69 0.95 6.28
N MET A 101 15.24 1.87 5.49
CA MET A 101 16.67 1.91 5.15
C MET A 101 17.25 3.28 5.47
N THR A 102 18.43 3.35 6.09
CA THR A 102 19.12 4.62 6.37
C THR A 102 20.62 4.43 6.55
N ASN A 103 21.41 5.46 6.22
CA ASN A 103 22.83 5.54 6.58
C ASN A 103 23.09 6.24 7.93
N MET A 104 22.06 6.79 8.58
CA MET A 104 22.23 7.59 9.79
C MET A 104 22.60 6.74 11.02
N THR A 105 22.00 5.56 11.16
CA THR A 105 22.20 4.70 12.35
C THR A 105 23.66 4.27 12.51
N ALA A 106 24.26 3.77 11.43
CA ALA A 106 25.66 3.34 11.42
C ALA A 106 26.60 4.52 11.69
N TYR A 107 26.37 5.65 11.03
CA TYR A 107 27.19 6.85 11.18
C TYR A 107 27.13 7.42 12.61
N ARG A 108 25.93 7.55 13.19
CA ARG A 108 25.74 7.99 14.58
C ARG A 108 26.42 7.05 15.57
N GLY A 109 26.36 5.75 15.33
CA GLY A 109 27.01 4.76 16.18
C GLY A 109 28.53 4.95 16.29
N MET A 110 29.17 5.50 15.25
CA MET A 110 30.61 5.76 15.24
C MET A 110 30.98 7.20 15.60
N ALA A 111 30.23 8.19 15.11
CA ALA A 111 30.60 9.61 15.18
C ALA A 111 29.78 10.42 16.20
N ASN A 112 28.72 9.83 16.78
CA ASN A 112 27.78 10.49 17.70
C ASN A 112 27.15 11.79 17.16
N VAL A 113 27.10 11.94 15.84
CA VAL A 113 26.49 13.07 15.13
C VAL A 113 25.80 12.57 13.86
N ASP A 114 24.95 13.40 13.26
CA ASP A 114 24.34 13.11 11.97
C ASP A 114 25.30 13.33 10.80
N PRO A 115 25.27 12.47 9.76
CA PRO A 115 26.01 12.73 8.56
C PRO A 115 25.38 13.91 7.79
N ALA A 116 26.22 14.80 7.26
CA ALA A 116 25.75 15.93 6.43
C ALA A 116 24.98 15.46 5.18
N ASN A 117 25.38 14.31 4.63
CA ASN A 117 24.69 13.62 3.54
C ASN A 117 23.97 12.39 4.13
N SER A 118 22.66 12.49 4.28
CA SER A 118 21.81 11.49 4.91
C SER A 118 20.65 11.10 4.01
N PHE A 119 20.11 9.89 4.22
CA PHE A 119 18.83 9.50 3.65
C PHE A 119 18.05 8.58 4.58
N GLN A 120 16.75 8.54 4.36
CA GLN A 120 15.82 7.58 4.94
C GLN A 120 14.84 7.13 3.86
N VAL A 121 14.74 5.82 3.65
CA VAL A 121 13.74 5.21 2.77
C VAL A 121 12.79 4.41 3.62
N LEU A 122 11.52 4.78 3.61
CA LEU A 122 10.44 4.06 4.28
C LEU A 122 9.50 3.48 3.22
N LEU A 123 9.42 2.15 3.18
CA LEU A 123 8.44 1.43 2.37
C LEU A 123 7.45 0.77 3.33
N ASP A 124 6.22 1.26 3.36
CA ASP A 124 5.14 0.75 4.20
C ASP A 124 4.14 -0.04 3.35
N PHE A 125 4.07 -1.35 3.62
CA PHE A 125 3.16 -2.30 3.00
C PHE A 125 2.00 -2.67 3.92
N SER A 126 1.82 -1.94 5.03
CA SER A 126 0.71 -2.17 5.93
C SER A 126 -0.63 -2.06 5.19
N GLN A 127 -1.54 -2.98 5.53
CA GLN A 127 -2.88 -3.01 4.97
C GLN A 127 -3.88 -2.56 6.03
N PRO A 128 -4.93 -1.80 5.65
CA PRO A 128 -5.98 -1.48 6.59
C PRO A 128 -6.69 -2.77 7.03
N PRO A 129 -7.17 -2.84 8.29
CA PRO A 129 -8.02 -3.95 8.73
C PRO A 129 -9.28 -4.06 7.85
N LEU A 130 -9.67 -5.30 7.51
CA LEU A 130 -10.83 -5.57 6.67
C LEU A 130 -12.15 -5.10 7.28
N LEU A 131 -12.28 -5.27 8.60
CA LEU A 131 -13.46 -4.92 9.37
C LEU A 131 -13.04 -4.02 10.52
N ASP A 132 -13.07 -2.71 10.27
CA ASP A 132 -12.88 -1.70 11.31
C ASP A 132 -14.07 -0.72 11.28
N ALA A 133 -14.91 -0.85 12.31
CA ALA A 133 -16.06 0.04 12.49
C ALA A 133 -15.63 1.44 12.92
N ASN A 134 -14.44 1.59 13.53
CA ASN A 134 -13.94 2.86 14.04
C ASN A 134 -13.27 3.71 12.97
N ASN A 135 -12.83 3.10 11.87
CA ASN A 135 -12.21 3.83 10.78
C ASN A 135 -13.26 4.66 9.99
N ILE A 136 -12.91 5.92 9.75
CA ILE A 136 -13.67 6.80 8.85
C ILE A 136 -13.35 6.37 7.42
N VAL A 137 -14.25 5.62 6.78
CA VAL A 137 -14.00 4.98 5.47
C VAL A 137 -13.76 6.00 4.34
N SER A 138 -14.30 7.22 4.51
CA SER A 138 -14.12 8.38 3.64
C SER A 138 -12.72 8.97 3.69
N SER A 139 -11.95 8.69 4.76
CA SER A 139 -10.58 9.16 4.87
C SER A 139 -9.67 8.45 3.86
N PRO A 140 -8.62 9.14 3.39
CA PRO A 140 -7.57 8.50 2.62
C PRO A 140 -6.98 7.33 3.39
N THR A 141 -6.60 6.26 2.70
CA THR A 141 -5.85 5.18 3.36
C THR A 141 -4.45 5.70 3.70
N PRO A 142 -4.03 5.60 4.98
CA PRO A 142 -2.69 6.00 5.37
C PRO A 142 -1.63 5.28 4.54
N ASN A 143 -0.65 6.03 4.03
CA ASN A 143 0.55 5.49 3.43
C ASN A 143 1.70 6.38 3.90
N VAL A 144 2.53 5.83 4.79
CA VAL A 144 3.68 6.56 5.33
C VAL A 144 4.95 6.31 4.51
N SER A 145 4.85 5.67 3.35
CA SER A 145 6.01 5.43 2.50
C SER A 145 6.59 6.75 1.99
N SER A 146 7.87 6.97 2.27
CA SER A 146 8.54 8.23 1.95
C SER A 146 10.02 8.01 1.69
N LEU A 147 10.61 8.97 0.98
CA LEU A 147 12.05 9.10 0.78
C LEU A 147 12.46 10.49 1.28
N THR A 148 13.23 10.52 2.36
CA THR A 148 13.79 11.75 2.91
C THR A 148 15.30 11.77 2.61
N ILE A 149 15.80 12.88 2.08
CA ILE A 149 17.21 13.06 1.73
C ILE A 149 17.67 14.39 2.33
N GLY A 150 18.73 14.35 3.13
CA GLY A 150 19.48 15.53 3.57
C GLY A 150 20.81 15.58 2.84
N SER A 151 21.15 16.69 2.18
CA SER A 151 22.42 16.77 1.45
C SER A 151 22.96 18.18 1.30
N GLU A 152 24.29 18.29 1.29
CA GLU A 152 25.03 19.49 0.86
C GLU A 152 25.43 19.44 -0.63
N ARG A 153 25.19 18.32 -1.32
CA ARG A 153 25.69 18.04 -2.67
C ARG A 153 24.58 17.55 -3.60
N ASP A 154 24.31 18.32 -4.66
CA ASP A 154 23.27 17.98 -5.64
C ASP A 154 23.44 16.59 -6.28
N GLY A 155 24.69 16.19 -6.54
CA GLY A 155 24.99 14.87 -7.11
C GLY A 155 24.61 13.70 -6.19
N TRP A 156 24.78 13.87 -4.88
CA TRP A 156 24.34 12.88 -3.89
C TRP A 156 22.82 12.78 -3.87
N LEU A 157 22.14 13.92 -3.79
CA LEU A 157 20.68 13.99 -3.79
C LEU A 157 20.08 13.31 -5.03
N ALA A 158 20.58 13.67 -6.22
CA ALA A 158 20.11 13.08 -7.48
C ALA A 158 20.41 11.57 -7.58
N GLY A 159 21.56 11.13 -7.06
CA GLY A 159 21.95 9.72 -7.01
C GLY A 159 20.98 8.88 -6.17
N ILE A 160 20.70 9.31 -4.94
CA ILE A 160 19.77 8.63 -4.03
C ILE A 160 18.36 8.59 -4.63
N GLU A 161 17.86 9.73 -5.11
CA GLU A 161 16.54 9.83 -5.73
C GLU A 161 16.40 8.89 -6.93
N ARG A 162 17.39 8.89 -7.83
CA ARG A 162 17.39 8.00 -9.00
C ARG A 162 17.41 6.54 -8.61
N VAL A 163 18.25 6.13 -7.67
CA VAL A 163 18.36 4.72 -7.22
C VAL A 163 17.02 4.23 -6.68
N VAL A 164 16.37 5.01 -5.82
CA VAL A 164 15.10 4.60 -5.21
C VAL A 164 13.97 4.61 -6.25
N LEU A 165 13.77 5.73 -6.96
CA LEU A 165 12.60 5.90 -7.83
C LEU A 165 12.65 5.04 -9.09
N SER A 166 13.83 4.67 -9.59
CA SER A 166 13.96 3.79 -10.77
C SER A 166 13.66 2.32 -10.48
N ASN A 167 13.65 1.92 -9.22
CA ASN A 167 13.39 0.54 -8.78
C ASN A 167 11.98 0.35 -8.19
N ILE A 168 11.10 1.36 -8.30
CA ILE A 168 9.73 1.31 -7.80
C ILE A 168 8.77 1.59 -8.96
N ASP A 169 7.77 0.73 -9.16
CA ASP A 169 6.74 0.96 -10.18
C ASP A 169 5.59 1.80 -9.61
N ARG A 170 5.48 3.04 -10.11
CA ARG A 170 4.51 4.06 -9.66
C ARG A 170 3.34 4.25 -10.63
N LYS A 171 3.12 3.35 -11.59
CA LYS A 171 2.10 3.54 -12.65
C LYS A 171 0.65 3.35 -12.19
N HIS A 172 0.41 3.06 -10.91
CA HIS A 172 -0.89 2.66 -10.34
C HIS A 172 -1.83 3.83 -9.98
N LYS A 173 -2.05 4.76 -10.92
CA LYS A 173 -2.90 5.96 -10.70
C LYS A 173 -4.32 5.63 -10.23
N PHE A 174 -4.91 4.54 -10.72
CA PHE A 174 -6.25 4.12 -10.33
C PHE A 174 -6.33 3.75 -8.83
N ARG A 175 -5.35 2.99 -8.33
CA ARG A 175 -5.28 2.62 -6.91
C ARG A 175 -5.17 3.87 -6.04
N GLN A 176 -4.27 4.79 -6.41
CA GLN A 176 -4.13 6.04 -5.68
C GLN A 176 -5.44 6.82 -5.56
N ARG A 177 -6.23 6.91 -6.64
CA ARG A 177 -7.55 7.56 -6.60
C ARG A 177 -8.53 6.84 -5.68
N PHE A 178 -8.55 5.50 -5.71
CA PHE A 178 -9.44 4.69 -4.87
C PHE A 178 -9.10 4.78 -3.37
N HIS A 179 -7.87 5.14 -3.05
CA HIS A 179 -7.41 5.40 -1.69
C HIS A 179 -7.45 6.88 -1.31
N GLY A 180 -7.98 7.75 -2.18
CA GLY A 180 -8.10 9.18 -1.95
C GLY A 180 -9.24 9.56 -0.98
N PRO A 181 -9.32 10.84 -0.61
CA PRO A 181 -10.38 11.36 0.25
C PRO A 181 -11.74 11.32 -0.48
N PHE A 182 -12.82 11.11 0.29
CA PHE A 182 -14.22 11.15 -0.16
C PHE A 182 -14.63 10.16 -1.25
N ILE A 183 -13.73 9.30 -1.74
CA ILE A 183 -14.05 8.33 -2.79
C ILE A 183 -15.09 7.29 -2.35
N TYR A 184 -15.14 6.99 -1.05
CA TYR A 184 -16.21 6.20 -0.44
C TYR A 184 -17.57 6.87 -0.58
N ASP A 185 -17.65 8.17 -0.29
CA ASP A 185 -18.91 8.92 -0.29
C ASP A 185 -19.44 9.05 -1.70
N TYR A 186 -18.57 9.36 -2.67
CA TYR A 186 -18.97 9.36 -4.09
C TYR A 186 -19.51 8.00 -4.52
N GLY A 187 -18.82 6.91 -4.15
CA GLY A 187 -19.32 5.56 -4.44
C GLY A 187 -20.61 5.24 -3.70
N LEU A 188 -20.82 5.76 -2.48
CA LEU A 188 -22.03 5.55 -1.69
C LEU A 188 -23.24 6.17 -2.39
N PHE A 189 -23.10 7.41 -2.87
CA PHE A 189 -24.18 8.10 -3.59
C PHE A 189 -24.47 7.46 -4.96
N VAL A 190 -23.43 7.10 -5.71
CA VAL A 190 -23.57 6.61 -7.09
C VAL A 190 -23.90 5.12 -7.16
N LEU A 191 -23.41 4.32 -6.22
CA LEU A 191 -23.56 2.86 -6.23
C LEU A 191 -24.28 2.34 -4.99
N GLY A 192 -23.86 2.76 -3.79
CA GLY A 192 -24.37 2.21 -2.52
C GLY A 192 -25.88 2.42 -2.29
N ILE A 193 -26.37 3.66 -2.42
CA ILE A 193 -27.79 3.99 -2.24
C ILE A 193 -28.65 3.35 -3.35
N PRO A 194 -28.32 3.47 -4.65
CA PRO A 194 -29.06 2.77 -5.69
C PRO A 194 -29.09 1.26 -5.49
N PHE A 195 -27.97 0.66 -5.07
CA PHE A 195 -27.91 -0.77 -4.76
C PHE A 195 -28.85 -1.13 -3.60
N ALA A 196 -28.90 -0.34 -2.52
CA ALA A 196 -29.81 -0.59 -1.41
C ALA A 196 -31.29 -0.55 -1.83
N LEU A 197 -31.67 0.41 -2.68
CA LEU A 197 -33.02 0.49 -3.24
C LEU A 197 -33.34 -0.70 -4.16
N TYR A 198 -32.37 -1.12 -4.97
CA TYR A 198 -32.51 -2.31 -5.81
C TYR A 198 -32.72 -3.58 -4.98
N VAL A 199 -32.01 -3.74 -3.86
CA VAL A 199 -32.22 -4.87 -2.94
C VAL A 199 -33.61 -4.81 -2.29
N CYS A 200 -34.12 -3.62 -1.94
CA CYS A 200 -35.50 -3.47 -1.47
C CYS A 200 -36.52 -3.93 -2.51
N TRP A 201 -36.33 -3.55 -3.79
CA TRP A 201 -37.18 -4.01 -4.88
C TRP A 201 -37.09 -5.54 -5.05
N LEU A 202 -35.88 -6.10 -5.04
CA LEU A 202 -35.68 -7.55 -5.17
C LEU A 202 -36.35 -8.35 -4.04
N LEU A 203 -36.40 -7.80 -2.84
CA LEU A 203 -36.97 -8.45 -1.66
C LEU A 203 -38.42 -8.05 -1.38
N SER A 204 -39.07 -7.25 -2.24
CA SER A 204 -40.39 -6.69 -1.94
C SER A 204 -41.46 -7.76 -1.75
N ASP A 205 -41.45 -8.78 -2.60
CA ASP A 205 -42.43 -9.87 -2.54
C ASP A 205 -42.25 -10.72 -1.28
N TYR A 206 -40.99 -10.98 -0.91
CA TYR A 206 -40.66 -11.70 0.31
C TYR A 206 -41.09 -10.93 1.55
N VAL A 207 -40.81 -9.62 1.61
CA VAL A 207 -41.27 -8.75 2.71
C VAL A 207 -42.79 -8.76 2.78
N GLY A 208 -43.48 -8.61 1.63
CA GLY A 208 -44.94 -8.62 1.55
C GLY A 208 -45.57 -9.94 2.01
N GLN A 209 -44.97 -11.09 1.68
CA GLN A 209 -45.42 -12.39 2.15
C GLN A 209 -45.24 -12.56 3.67
N VAL A 210 -44.07 -12.17 4.20
CA VAL A 210 -43.77 -12.29 5.64
C VAL A 210 -44.59 -11.31 6.48
N SER A 211 -44.97 -10.17 5.91
CA SER A 211 -45.82 -9.16 6.55
C SER A 211 -47.31 -9.28 6.23
N ALA A 212 -47.71 -10.24 5.39
CA ALA A 212 -49.11 -10.45 5.02
C ALA A 212 -49.97 -10.67 6.28
N GLY A 213 -51.04 -9.88 6.41
CA GLY A 213 -51.92 -9.90 7.59
C GLY A 213 -51.33 -9.28 8.86
N LYS A 214 -50.13 -8.70 8.81
CA LYS A 214 -49.50 -7.94 9.90
C LYS A 214 -49.65 -6.43 9.66
N SER A 215 -49.15 -5.62 10.59
CA SER A 215 -49.23 -4.16 10.48
C SER A 215 -48.35 -3.60 9.35
N GLN A 216 -48.83 -2.56 8.67
CA GLN A 216 -48.06 -1.80 7.67
C GLN A 216 -46.71 -1.30 8.23
N PHE A 217 -46.71 -0.95 9.52
CA PHE A 217 -45.53 -0.56 10.26
C PHE A 217 -44.40 -1.60 10.16
N LEU A 218 -44.71 -2.90 10.26
CA LEU A 218 -43.69 -3.95 10.19
C LEU A 218 -43.02 -4.03 8.81
N SER A 219 -43.78 -3.83 7.73
CA SER A 219 -43.24 -3.81 6.37
C SER A 219 -42.28 -2.64 6.17
N ILE A 220 -42.67 -1.44 6.63
CA ILE A 220 -41.83 -0.24 6.55
C ILE A 220 -40.54 -0.47 7.34
N ALA A 221 -40.65 -0.97 8.57
CA ALA A 221 -39.49 -1.29 9.40
C ALA A 221 -38.55 -2.28 8.69
N ALA A 222 -39.09 -3.34 8.09
CA ALA A 222 -38.29 -4.32 7.35
C ALA A 222 -37.49 -3.68 6.21
N PHE A 223 -38.11 -2.81 5.40
CA PHE A 223 -37.39 -2.10 4.33
C PHE A 223 -36.30 -1.18 4.86
N VAL A 224 -36.53 -0.46 5.96
CA VAL A 224 -35.51 0.37 6.61
C VAL A 224 -34.30 -0.49 7.01
N TYR A 225 -34.52 -1.65 7.63
CA TYR A 225 -33.44 -2.58 7.99
C TYR A 225 -32.71 -3.16 6.76
N ILE A 226 -33.44 -3.47 5.68
CA ILE A 226 -32.83 -3.91 4.41
C ILE A 226 -31.92 -2.84 3.83
N VAL A 227 -32.33 -1.56 3.85
CA VAL A 227 -31.48 -0.45 3.41
C VAL A 227 -30.22 -0.38 4.27
N PHE A 228 -30.35 -0.37 5.60
CA PHE A 228 -29.19 -0.33 6.50
C PHE A 228 -28.23 -1.51 6.27
N ALA A 229 -28.77 -2.73 6.14
CA ALA A 229 -27.96 -3.93 5.87
C ALA A 229 -27.23 -3.84 4.52
N SER A 230 -27.89 -3.32 3.49
CA SER A 230 -27.32 -3.13 2.16
C SER A 230 -26.20 -2.07 2.16
N LEU A 231 -26.38 -0.97 2.89
CA LEU A 231 -25.34 0.05 3.06
C LEU A 231 -24.13 -0.48 3.86
N TRP A 232 -24.38 -1.33 4.86
CA TRP A 232 -23.30 -2.05 5.56
C TRP A 232 -22.56 -3.03 4.65
N CYS A 233 -23.28 -3.76 3.81
CA CYS A 233 -22.68 -4.63 2.79
C CYS A 233 -21.80 -3.81 1.84
N TYR A 234 -22.30 -2.67 1.33
CA TYR A 234 -21.50 -1.74 0.52
C TYR A 234 -20.23 -1.28 1.27
N ARG A 235 -20.35 -0.90 2.54
CA ARG A 235 -19.19 -0.52 3.38
C ARG A 235 -18.15 -1.64 3.46
N ILE A 236 -18.57 -2.87 3.72
CA ILE A 236 -17.68 -4.03 3.80
C ILE A 236 -16.99 -4.28 2.45
N LEU A 237 -17.76 -4.27 1.36
CA LEU A 237 -17.24 -4.48 0.01
C LEU A 237 -16.23 -3.39 -0.39
N PHE A 238 -16.50 -2.14 -0.03
CA PHE A 238 -15.57 -1.04 -0.28
C PHE A 238 -14.28 -1.17 0.54
N GLY A 239 -14.39 -1.51 1.83
CA GLY A 239 -13.23 -1.81 2.69
C GLY A 239 -12.39 -2.97 2.13
N TYR A 240 -13.06 -4.04 1.71
CA TYR A 240 -12.43 -5.18 1.04
C TYR A 240 -11.72 -4.77 -0.25
N THR A 241 -12.30 -3.84 -1.02
CA THR A 241 -11.66 -3.33 -2.24
C THR A 241 -10.36 -2.60 -1.91
N LYS A 242 -10.36 -1.69 -0.93
CA LYS A 242 -9.13 -1.00 -0.46
C LYS A 242 -8.07 -2.02 -0.02
N TRP A 243 -8.48 -3.08 0.64
CA TRP A 243 -7.58 -4.15 1.09
C TRP A 243 -7.02 -5.00 -0.07
N ALA A 244 -7.86 -5.36 -1.06
CA ALA A 244 -7.45 -6.16 -2.22
C ALA A 244 -6.55 -5.38 -3.21
N PHE A 245 -6.62 -4.06 -3.20
CA PHE A 245 -5.86 -3.17 -4.07
C PHE A 245 -4.99 -2.19 -3.28
N PRO A 246 -4.07 -2.65 -2.41
CA PRO A 246 -3.36 -1.79 -1.47
C PRO A 246 -2.54 -0.70 -2.18
N VAL A 247 -2.30 0.40 -1.46
CA VAL A 247 -1.53 1.55 -1.96
C VAL A 247 -0.11 1.13 -2.33
N ALA A 248 0.56 0.40 -1.44
CA ALA A 248 1.87 -0.20 -1.65
C ALA A 248 1.77 -1.73 -1.64
N GLU A 249 2.48 -2.40 -2.55
CA GLU A 249 2.45 -3.85 -2.68
C GLU A 249 3.85 -4.41 -2.92
N LEU A 250 4.24 -5.40 -2.11
CA LEU A 250 5.43 -6.23 -2.31
C LEU A 250 5.03 -7.47 -3.12
N GLN A 251 5.61 -7.64 -4.31
CA GLN A 251 5.15 -8.64 -5.28
C GLN A 251 5.25 -10.10 -4.80
N GLU A 252 6.24 -10.41 -3.98
CA GLU A 252 6.56 -11.76 -3.50
C GLU A 252 5.87 -12.13 -2.18
N GLN A 253 4.96 -11.30 -1.66
CA GLN A 253 4.19 -11.68 -0.47
C GLN A 253 3.28 -12.89 -0.76
N THR A 254 3.18 -13.77 0.24
CA THR A 254 2.37 -14.99 0.21
C THR A 254 0.88 -14.73 0.29
N SER A 255 0.47 -13.63 0.94
CA SER A 255 -0.87 -13.10 0.73
C SER A 255 -0.97 -12.79 -0.76
N ASN A 256 -1.93 -13.38 -1.46
CA ASN A 256 -2.05 -13.26 -2.91
C ASN A 256 -3.12 -12.18 -3.23
N PRO A 257 -2.81 -10.87 -3.22
CA PRO A 257 -3.72 -9.84 -3.72
C PRO A 257 -4.35 -10.21 -5.05
N LYS A 258 -3.62 -10.89 -5.94
CA LYS A 258 -4.13 -11.39 -7.22
C LYS A 258 -5.36 -12.29 -7.07
N ILE A 259 -5.38 -13.20 -6.10
CA ILE A 259 -6.53 -14.08 -5.84
C ILE A 259 -7.71 -13.26 -5.33
N HIS A 260 -7.47 -12.37 -4.36
CA HIS A 260 -8.51 -11.50 -3.81
C HIS A 260 -9.10 -10.54 -4.84
N ARG A 261 -8.28 -10.05 -5.78
CA ARG A 261 -8.74 -9.25 -6.93
C ARG A 261 -9.60 -10.08 -7.88
N LYS A 262 -9.23 -11.33 -8.17
CA LYS A 262 -10.07 -12.23 -8.98
C LYS A 262 -11.41 -12.50 -8.31
N PHE A 263 -11.39 -12.81 -7.01
CA PHE A 263 -12.60 -12.99 -6.21
C PHE A 263 -13.48 -11.74 -6.22
N TRP A 264 -12.87 -10.57 -6.03
CA TRP A 264 -13.55 -9.28 -6.10
C TRP A 264 -14.23 -9.05 -7.46
N TRP A 265 -13.51 -9.27 -8.56
CA TRP A 265 -14.09 -9.17 -9.91
C TRP A 265 -15.22 -10.17 -10.14
N GLY A 266 -15.17 -11.36 -9.52
CA GLY A 266 -16.26 -12.32 -9.51
C GLY A 266 -17.53 -11.76 -8.84
N ILE A 267 -17.39 -11.15 -7.66
CA ILE A 267 -18.51 -10.48 -6.97
C ILE A 267 -19.11 -9.39 -7.85
N VAL A 268 -18.26 -8.52 -8.40
CA VAL A 268 -18.70 -7.43 -9.30
C VAL A 268 -19.44 -8.00 -10.51
N ALA A 269 -18.90 -9.02 -11.18
CA ALA A 269 -19.53 -9.64 -12.34
C ALA A 269 -20.90 -10.26 -12.01
N ILE A 270 -21.05 -10.92 -10.87
CA ILE A 270 -22.32 -11.51 -10.43
C ILE A 270 -23.36 -10.42 -10.18
N ILE A 271 -23.01 -9.38 -9.41
CA ILE A 271 -23.95 -8.29 -9.06
C ILE A 271 -24.38 -7.53 -10.31
N PHE A 272 -23.41 -7.06 -11.12
CA PHE A 272 -23.72 -6.30 -12.33
C PHE A 272 -24.39 -7.16 -13.39
N GLY A 273 -24.03 -8.43 -13.51
CA GLY A 273 -24.68 -9.38 -14.42
C GLY A 273 -26.16 -9.58 -14.05
N LYS A 274 -26.49 -9.71 -12.76
CA LYS A 274 -27.87 -9.81 -12.29
C LYS A 274 -28.66 -8.54 -12.56
N ILE A 275 -28.11 -7.37 -12.24
CA ILE A 275 -28.76 -6.07 -12.50
C ILE A 275 -29.01 -5.89 -14.00
N PHE A 276 -28.00 -6.20 -14.82
CA PHE A 276 -28.11 -6.15 -16.28
C PHE A 276 -29.22 -7.09 -16.77
N TRP A 277 -29.22 -8.34 -16.32
CA TRP A 277 -30.25 -9.31 -16.71
C TRP A 277 -31.65 -8.81 -16.35
N ASP A 278 -31.89 -8.37 -15.12
CA ASP A 278 -33.22 -7.88 -14.70
C ASP A 278 -33.70 -6.68 -15.51
N TYR A 279 -32.78 -5.80 -15.89
CA TYR A 279 -33.11 -4.62 -16.69
C TYR A 279 -33.42 -4.97 -18.14
N PHE A 280 -32.66 -5.91 -18.74
CA PHE A 280 -32.76 -6.23 -20.16
C PHE A 280 -33.67 -7.42 -20.48
N ASP A 281 -33.97 -8.31 -19.53
CA ASP A 281 -34.83 -9.49 -19.74
C ASP A 281 -36.21 -9.14 -20.33
N PRO A 282 -36.90 -8.05 -19.92
CA PRO A 282 -38.15 -7.65 -20.57
C PRO A 282 -38.01 -7.31 -22.06
N TYR A 283 -36.81 -6.90 -22.51
CA TYR A 283 -36.53 -6.52 -23.89
C TYR A 283 -35.90 -7.66 -24.71
N LEU A 284 -35.21 -8.60 -24.05
CA LEU A 284 -34.48 -9.70 -24.68
C LEU A 284 -35.26 -11.02 -24.68
N SER A 285 -36.23 -11.20 -23.79
CA SER A 285 -36.99 -12.44 -23.69
C SER A 285 -37.89 -12.64 -24.92
N ILE A 286 -37.58 -13.67 -25.71
CA ILE A 286 -38.34 -14.08 -26.90
C ILE A 286 -39.80 -14.46 -26.54
N SER A 287 -40.09 -14.79 -25.28
CA SER A 287 -41.45 -15.04 -24.78
C SER A 287 -42.38 -13.83 -24.97
N SER A 288 -41.86 -12.60 -24.88
CA SER A 288 -42.64 -11.39 -25.17
C SER A 288 -42.93 -11.22 -26.67
N TRP A 289 -42.14 -11.86 -27.55
CA TRP A 289 -42.32 -11.85 -29.00
C TRP A 289 -43.22 -12.98 -29.52
N ILE A 290 -43.28 -14.11 -28.80
CA ILE A 290 -44.03 -15.31 -29.22
C ILE A 290 -45.44 -15.39 -28.58
N GLY A 291 -45.73 -14.62 -27.53
CA GLY A 291 -46.83 -14.91 -26.60
C GLY A 291 -48.01 -13.93 -26.49
N SER A 292 -48.37 -13.15 -27.51
CA SER A 292 -49.60 -12.32 -27.49
C SER A 292 -50.66 -12.69 -28.54
N GLY A 293 -50.43 -13.77 -29.32
CA GLY A 293 -51.29 -14.16 -30.45
C GLY A 293 -52.20 -15.37 -30.26
N VAL A 294 -52.24 -16.01 -29.08
CA VAL A 294 -53.06 -17.22 -28.87
C VAL A 294 -54.03 -17.00 -27.71
N GLY A 295 -55.26 -16.60 -28.03
CA GLY A 295 -56.41 -16.65 -27.11
C GLY A 295 -57.24 -15.37 -27.00
N GLN A 296 -57.86 -14.93 -28.10
CA GLN A 296 -59.25 -14.46 -28.06
C GLN A 296 -60.14 -15.61 -28.53
#